data_AF-A0A2N0W9M5-F1
#
_entry.id   AF-A0A2N0W9M5-F1
#
_cell.length_a   1.000
_cell.length_b   1.000
_cell.length_c   1.000
_cell.angle_alpha   90.00
_cell.angle_beta   90.00
_cell.angle_gamma   90.00
#
_symmetry.space_group_name_H-M   'P 1'
#
loop_
_entity.id
_entity.type
_entity.pdbx_description
1 polymer ?
#
loop_
_entity_poly.entity_id
_entity_poly.type
_entity_poly.pdbx_seq_one_letter_code
_entity_poly.pdbx_strand_id
1 'polypeptide(L)'
;MHNIGSREFFIALGVGLLHSLFTLFVVLSSVWFCLALWIQQPLGTFFSRLSIILWSLFALSLIGVYVSGHLVSRRTDIIIYCVAFACALVWYFSLEARQDRDWNPEVAEQLSYEKNGDLVKLHNVRNFDWHADGSYDIHWEDRSIDLNKITGINVITSYWMGPQIAHTLVSFDFADQKPLVFSIEIRKEKGEDFSAIGGFFRKYELSLVASDEKDLIYTRSNVRHEQVYLFPIRMPAAERKALFIEYLHKADELRAEAKWYNTLTSNCTTLVFDMVQAINPQRLPKDYRLLASGYLPNYLYDLKALNQNYSMKEWYRLAHINPRAEQYEQQPNQSSEYFSDIIRTGLPKTE
;
A
#
# COMPACT_ATOMS: atom_id res chain seq x y z
N MET A 1 -19.77 -61.35 1.38
CA MET A 1 -18.94 -60.85 0.27
C MET A 1 -19.52 -59.52 -0.27
N HIS A 2 -19.38 -58.41 0.47
CA HIS A 2 -19.92 -57.09 0.02
C HIS A 2 -19.07 -55.86 0.41
N ASN A 3 -17.82 -56.06 0.87
CA ASN A 3 -16.95 -54.99 1.37
C ASN A 3 -15.75 -54.65 0.46
N ILE A 4 -15.64 -55.28 -0.72
CA ILE A 4 -14.51 -55.08 -1.64
C ILE A 4 -14.72 -53.82 -2.49
N GLY A 5 -15.94 -53.59 -2.99
CA GLY A 5 -16.27 -52.44 -3.85
C GLY A 5 -16.23 -51.08 -3.15
N SER A 6 -16.58 -51.01 -1.85
CA SER A 6 -16.50 -49.75 -1.08
C SER A 6 -15.05 -49.34 -0.85
N ARG A 7 -14.19 -50.29 -0.46
CA ARG A 7 -12.76 -50.04 -0.24
C ARG A 7 -12.04 -49.58 -1.50
N GLU A 8 -12.28 -50.24 -2.65
CA GLU A 8 -11.69 -49.85 -3.93
C GLU A 8 -12.20 -48.48 -4.40
N PHE A 9 -13.50 -48.18 -4.20
CA PHE A 9 -14.07 -46.86 -4.48
C PHE A 9 -13.44 -45.76 -3.61
N PHE A 10 -13.28 -45.96 -2.29
CA PHE A 10 -12.64 -44.99 -1.41
C PHE A 10 -11.16 -44.80 -1.73
N ILE A 11 -10.44 -45.86 -2.15
CA ILE A 11 -9.05 -45.75 -2.60
C ILE A 11 -8.97 -44.95 -3.91
N ALA A 12 -9.82 -45.25 -4.90
CA ALA A 12 -9.85 -44.51 -6.17
C ALA A 12 -10.21 -43.04 -5.97
N LEU A 13 -11.19 -42.75 -5.10
CA LEU A 13 -11.58 -41.39 -4.73
C LEU A 13 -10.43 -40.64 -4.03
N GLY A 14 -9.75 -41.30 -3.09
CA GLY A 14 -8.59 -40.72 -2.39
C GLY A 14 -7.42 -40.44 -3.33
N VAL A 15 -7.14 -41.35 -4.26
CA VAL A 15 -6.11 -41.16 -5.30
C VAL A 15 -6.49 -40.01 -6.24
N GLY A 16 -7.75 -39.92 -6.67
CA GLY A 16 -8.25 -38.82 -7.50
C GLY A 16 -8.11 -37.47 -6.81
N LEU A 17 -8.55 -37.37 -5.55
CA LEU A 17 -8.42 -36.15 -4.74
C LEU A 17 -6.96 -35.73 -4.58
N LEU A 18 -6.06 -36.68 -4.28
CA LEU A 18 -4.63 -36.40 -4.14
C LEU A 18 -4.02 -35.87 -5.44
N HIS A 19 -4.39 -36.44 -6.60
CA HIS A 19 -3.96 -35.93 -7.89
C HIS A 19 -4.47 -34.53 -8.16
N SER A 20 -5.75 -34.25 -7.88
CA SER A 20 -6.33 -32.91 -8.03
C SER A 20 -5.64 -31.88 -7.14
N LEU A 21 -5.38 -32.21 -5.87
CA LEU A 21 -4.64 -31.35 -4.93
C LEU A 21 -3.21 -31.12 -5.39
N PHE A 22 -2.52 -32.15 -5.89
CA PHE A 22 -1.17 -32.03 -6.41
C PHE A 22 -1.12 -31.14 -7.67
N THR A 23 -2.03 -31.35 -8.62
CA THR A 23 -2.13 -30.50 -9.82
C THR A 23 -2.41 -29.05 -9.44
N LEU A 24 -3.35 -28.82 -8.51
CA LEU A 24 -3.64 -27.47 -8.01
C LEU A 24 -2.41 -26.84 -7.35
N PHE A 25 -1.70 -27.61 -6.53
CA PHE A 25 -0.43 -27.18 -5.93
C PHE A 25 0.55 -26.74 -7.01
N VAL A 26 0.88 -27.61 -7.97
CA VAL A 26 1.84 -27.33 -9.06
C VAL A 26 1.44 -26.09 -9.84
N VAL A 27 0.15 -25.91 -10.15
CA VAL A 27 -0.33 -24.73 -10.86
C VAL A 27 -0.13 -23.46 -10.02
N LEU A 28 -0.58 -23.45 -8.76
CA LEU A 28 -0.48 -22.26 -7.90
C LEU A 28 0.97 -21.91 -7.56
N SER A 29 1.79 -22.90 -7.21
CA SER A 29 3.22 -22.69 -6.92
C SER A 29 3.99 -22.23 -8.15
N SER A 30 3.67 -22.75 -9.33
CA SER A 30 4.32 -22.31 -10.58
C SER A 30 3.91 -20.90 -10.98
N VAL A 31 2.62 -20.56 -10.88
CA VAL A 31 2.15 -19.19 -11.14
C VAL A 31 2.83 -18.22 -10.19
N TRP A 32 2.85 -18.53 -8.89
CA TRP A 32 3.53 -17.71 -7.89
C TRP A 32 5.03 -17.54 -8.19
N PHE A 33 5.74 -18.64 -8.48
CA PHE A 33 7.18 -18.58 -8.71
C PHE A 33 7.52 -17.83 -10.01
N CYS A 34 6.77 -18.06 -11.09
CA CYS A 34 6.94 -17.32 -12.34
C CYS A 34 6.70 -15.81 -12.15
N LEU A 35 5.70 -15.42 -11.36
CA LEU A 35 5.47 -14.02 -11.01
C LEU A 35 6.62 -13.45 -10.15
N ALA A 36 7.12 -14.21 -9.18
CA ALA A 36 8.26 -13.81 -8.37
C ALA A 36 9.51 -13.55 -9.23
N LEU A 37 9.83 -14.45 -10.17
CA LEU A 37 10.93 -14.27 -11.13
C LEU A 37 10.71 -13.09 -12.08
N TRP A 38 9.48 -12.90 -12.56
CA TRP A 38 9.13 -11.80 -13.46
C TRP A 38 9.33 -10.43 -12.81
N ILE A 39 9.00 -10.35 -11.52
CA ILE A 39 9.06 -9.12 -10.74
C ILE A 39 10.47 -8.84 -10.21
N GLN A 40 11.11 -9.81 -9.55
CA GLN A 40 12.42 -9.63 -8.92
C GLN A 40 13.59 -9.66 -9.91
N GLN A 41 13.43 -10.37 -11.03
CA GLN A 41 14.44 -10.54 -12.07
C GLN A 41 15.88 -10.78 -11.54
N PRO A 42 16.09 -11.74 -10.62
CA PRO A 42 17.34 -11.90 -9.86
C PRO A 42 18.57 -12.16 -10.74
N LEU A 43 18.38 -12.70 -11.95
CA LEU A 43 19.45 -13.01 -12.91
C LEU A 43 19.46 -12.03 -14.11
N GLY A 44 18.79 -10.88 -13.96
CA GLY A 44 18.49 -9.97 -15.06
C GLY A 44 17.32 -10.43 -15.92
N THR A 45 16.86 -9.55 -16.81
CA THR A 45 15.61 -9.75 -17.57
C THR A 45 15.64 -10.98 -18.47
N PHE A 46 16.74 -11.22 -19.20
CA PHE A 46 16.84 -12.32 -20.15
C PHE A 46 16.79 -13.69 -19.45
N PHE A 47 17.67 -13.92 -18.47
CA PHE A 47 17.74 -15.20 -17.78
C PHE A 47 16.49 -15.47 -16.94
N SER A 48 15.89 -14.44 -16.32
CA SER A 48 14.65 -14.62 -15.56
C SER A 48 13.49 -15.05 -16.47
N ARG A 49 13.39 -14.49 -17.68
CA ARG A 49 12.39 -14.93 -18.69
C ARG A 49 12.66 -16.34 -19.18
N LEU A 50 13.92 -16.70 -19.41
CA LEU A 50 14.29 -18.08 -19.78
C LEU A 50 13.91 -19.07 -18.67
N SER A 51 14.20 -18.76 -17.40
CA SER A 51 13.81 -19.57 -16.26
C SER A 51 12.29 -19.74 -16.14
N ILE A 52 11.50 -18.70 -16.40
CA ILE A 52 10.03 -18.77 -16.43
C ILE A 52 9.56 -19.76 -17.52
N ILE A 53 10.13 -19.68 -18.73
CA ILE A 53 9.77 -20.58 -19.83
C ILE A 53 10.11 -22.03 -19.48
N LEU A 54 11.35 -22.28 -19.01
CA LEU A 54 11.80 -23.62 -18.62
C LEU A 54 10.96 -24.20 -17.47
N TRP A 55 10.67 -23.40 -16.45
CA TRP A 55 9.83 -23.81 -15.32
C TRP A 55 8.40 -24.12 -15.78
N SER A 56 7.82 -23.28 -16.64
CA SER A 56 6.47 -23.48 -17.15
C SER A 56 6.37 -24.76 -17.98
N LEU A 57 7.35 -25.04 -18.85
CA LEU A 57 7.41 -26.29 -19.61
C LEU A 57 7.53 -27.52 -18.71
N PHE A 58 8.36 -27.43 -17.66
CA PHE A 58 8.53 -28.50 -16.68
C PHE A 58 7.27 -28.73 -15.82
N ALA A 59 6.58 -27.66 -15.42
CA ALA A 59 5.30 -27.75 -14.72
C ALA A 59 4.22 -28.38 -15.61
N LEU A 60 4.16 -28.00 -16.89
CA LEU A 60 3.22 -28.55 -17.86
C LEU A 60 3.44 -30.05 -18.14
N SER A 61 4.70 -30.52 -18.16
CA SER A 61 5.00 -31.94 -18.31
C SER A 61 4.57 -32.75 -17.08
N LEU A 62 4.72 -32.20 -15.87
CA LEU A 62 4.30 -32.83 -14.61
C LEU A 62 2.79 -33.03 -14.50
N ILE A 63 1.99 -32.09 -15.03
CA ILE A 63 0.53 -32.19 -15.05
C ILE A 63 0.01 -33.01 -16.25
N GLY A 64 0.90 -33.54 -17.09
CA GLY A 64 0.55 -34.45 -18.19
C GLY A 64 0.00 -33.78 -19.45
N VAL A 65 0.20 -32.46 -19.62
CA VAL A 65 -0.29 -31.71 -20.79
C VAL A 65 0.56 -31.97 -22.03
N TYR A 66 1.83 -32.31 -21.84
CA TYR A 66 2.74 -32.68 -22.93
C TYR A 66 3.47 -33.98 -22.56
N VAL A 67 3.25 -35.01 -23.39
CA VAL A 67 4.10 -36.20 -23.60
C VAL A 67 3.67 -37.50 -22.89
N SER A 68 3.34 -38.49 -23.73
CA SER A 68 3.14 -39.94 -23.49
C SER A 68 4.46 -40.73 -23.32
N GLY A 69 5.55 -40.05 -23.00
CA GLY A 69 6.93 -40.55 -22.97
C GLY A 69 7.76 -39.80 -21.92
N HIS A 70 7.75 -40.30 -20.69
CA HIS A 70 8.51 -39.71 -19.60
C HIS A 70 10.03 -39.85 -19.85
N LEU A 71 10.77 -38.73 -19.88
CA LEU A 71 12.23 -38.73 -20.00
C LEU A 71 12.92 -39.30 -18.74
N VAL A 72 12.28 -39.15 -17.57
CA VAL A 72 12.73 -39.66 -16.27
C VAL A 72 11.50 -40.22 -15.52
N SER A 73 11.68 -41.06 -14.50
CA SER A 73 10.55 -41.59 -13.73
C SER A 73 9.72 -40.45 -13.10
N ARG A 74 8.39 -40.55 -13.14
CA ARG A 74 7.46 -39.56 -12.55
C ARG A 74 7.78 -39.20 -11.09
N ARG A 75 8.32 -40.14 -10.31
CA ARG A 75 8.74 -39.89 -8.92
C ARG A 75 9.93 -38.95 -8.84
N THR A 76 10.90 -39.10 -9.74
CA THR A 76 12.08 -38.25 -9.82
C THR A 76 11.70 -36.83 -10.21
N ASP A 77 10.83 -36.65 -11.20
CA ASP A 77 10.38 -35.31 -11.63
C ASP A 77 9.65 -34.56 -10.51
N ILE A 78 8.80 -35.26 -9.74
CA ILE A 78 8.14 -34.67 -8.56
C ILE A 78 9.18 -34.23 -7.52
N ILE A 79 10.18 -35.05 -7.22
CA ILE A 79 11.25 -34.71 -6.27
C ILE A 79 12.03 -33.49 -6.77
N ILE A 80 12.42 -33.45 -8.04
CA ILE A 80 13.12 -32.32 -8.66
C ILE A 80 12.28 -31.04 -8.52
N TYR A 81 10.99 -31.11 -8.84
CA TYR A 81 10.07 -29.98 -8.70
C TYR A 81 10.00 -29.47 -7.26
N CYS A 82 9.76 -30.36 -6.30
CA CYS A 82 9.65 -29.98 -4.89
C CYS A 82 10.95 -29.39 -4.35
N VAL A 83 12.10 -29.95 -4.71
CA VAL A 83 13.41 -29.43 -4.30
C VAL A 83 13.67 -28.07 -4.93
N ALA A 84 13.45 -27.92 -6.23
CA ALA A 84 13.66 -26.66 -6.92
C ALA A 84 12.71 -25.56 -6.42
N PHE A 85 11.46 -25.92 -6.14
CA PHE A 85 10.48 -25.00 -5.52
C PHE A 85 10.88 -24.64 -4.08
N ALA A 86 11.41 -25.58 -3.29
CA ALA A 86 11.93 -25.28 -1.96
C ALA A 86 13.12 -24.30 -2.03
N CYS A 87 14.03 -24.48 -2.98
CA CYS A 87 15.12 -23.52 -3.23
C CYS A 87 14.58 -22.14 -3.62
N ALA A 88 13.54 -22.08 -4.45
CA ALA A 88 12.86 -20.84 -4.82
C ALA A 88 12.24 -20.14 -3.60
N LEU A 89 11.61 -20.88 -2.69
CA LEU A 89 11.08 -20.33 -1.44
C LEU A 89 12.21 -19.79 -0.56
N VAL A 90 13.28 -20.55 -0.37
CA VAL A 90 14.45 -20.10 0.42
C VAL A 90 15.01 -18.81 -0.14
N TRP A 91 15.25 -18.75 -1.46
CA TRP A 91 15.72 -17.54 -2.14
C TRP A 91 14.77 -16.35 -1.93
N TYR A 92 13.47 -16.55 -2.17
CA TYR A 92 12.49 -15.47 -2.09
C TYR A 92 12.36 -14.94 -0.65
N PHE A 93 12.33 -15.83 0.33
CA PHE A 93 12.20 -15.46 1.73
C PHE A 93 13.49 -14.89 2.32
N SER A 94 14.66 -15.20 1.75
CA SER A 94 15.95 -14.59 2.10
C SER A 94 16.16 -13.19 1.50
N LEU A 95 15.23 -12.66 0.69
CA LEU A 95 15.31 -11.28 0.21
C LEU A 95 15.17 -10.30 1.38
N GLU A 96 16.23 -9.57 1.65
CA GLU A 96 16.31 -8.55 2.71
C GLU A 96 15.83 -7.20 2.19
N ALA A 97 14.90 -6.58 2.94
CA ALA A 97 14.57 -5.18 2.74
C ALA A 97 15.78 -4.33 3.14
N ARG A 98 16.02 -3.23 2.43
CA ARG A 98 17.18 -2.37 2.67
C ARG A 98 16.76 -0.92 2.84
N GLN A 99 17.53 -0.15 3.60
CA GLN A 99 17.38 1.31 3.69
C GLN A 99 18.47 2.08 2.92
N ASP A 100 19.50 1.39 2.44
CA ASP A 100 20.74 1.95 1.88
C ASP A 100 20.81 1.76 0.36
N ARG A 101 19.76 2.16 -0.36
CA ARG A 101 19.71 2.13 -1.83
C ARG A 101 19.72 3.54 -2.43
N ASP A 102 19.96 3.64 -3.74
CA ASP A 102 19.77 4.90 -4.47
C ASP A 102 18.28 5.11 -4.70
N TRP A 103 17.63 5.76 -3.75
CA TRP A 103 16.18 5.96 -3.74
C TRP A 103 15.73 7.05 -4.70
N ASN A 104 14.52 6.92 -5.21
CA ASN A 104 13.85 8.01 -5.91
C ASN A 104 13.75 9.24 -4.99
N PRO A 105 14.01 10.48 -5.48
CA PRO A 105 13.95 11.70 -4.67
C PRO A 105 12.69 11.86 -3.84
N GLU A 106 11.54 11.42 -4.34
CA GLU A 106 10.24 11.48 -3.66
C GLU A 106 10.20 10.75 -2.30
N VAL A 107 11.11 9.79 -2.08
CA VAL A 107 11.18 8.91 -0.91
C VAL A 107 12.63 8.69 -0.44
N ALA A 108 13.52 9.61 -0.82
CA ALA A 108 14.95 9.51 -0.54
C ALA A 108 15.25 9.69 0.93
N GLU A 109 14.65 10.69 1.57
CA GLU A 109 14.82 10.94 2.99
C GLU A 109 13.80 10.16 3.83
N GLN A 110 14.20 9.79 5.04
CA GLN A 110 13.31 9.19 6.03
C GLN A 110 12.94 10.23 7.08
N LEU A 111 11.65 10.32 7.36
CA LEU A 111 11.12 11.12 8.46
C LEU A 111 11.81 10.74 9.77
N SER A 112 12.30 11.73 10.51
CA SER A 112 12.76 11.56 11.89
C SER A 112 12.25 12.70 12.75
N TYR A 113 12.33 12.55 14.08
CA TYR A 113 11.81 13.56 14.97
C TYR A 113 12.54 13.61 16.31
N GLU A 114 12.44 14.76 16.95
CA GLU A 114 12.75 14.97 18.35
C GLU A 114 11.45 15.31 19.09
N LYS A 115 11.21 14.71 20.26
CA LYS A 115 9.99 14.94 21.04
C LYS A 115 10.32 15.32 22.48
N ASN A 116 9.80 16.47 22.91
CA ASN A 116 9.86 16.94 24.30
C ASN A 116 8.44 17.26 24.79
N GLY A 117 7.86 16.34 25.56
CA GLY A 117 6.45 16.43 25.96
C GLY A 117 5.53 16.46 24.74
N ASP A 118 4.82 17.56 24.55
CA ASP A 118 3.89 17.77 23.45
C ASP A 118 4.47 18.58 22.28
N LEU A 119 5.73 19.01 22.40
CA LEU A 119 6.45 19.65 21.32
C LEU A 119 7.25 18.60 20.54
N VAL A 120 7.01 18.54 19.24
CA VAL A 120 7.67 17.61 18.32
C VAL A 120 8.36 18.43 17.24
N LYS A 121 9.66 18.23 17.05
CA LYS A 121 10.39 18.75 15.89
C LYS A 121 10.56 17.62 14.89
N LEU A 122 9.90 17.73 13.74
CA LEU A 122 10.07 16.82 12.61
C LEU A 122 11.23 17.28 11.75
N HIS A 123 11.98 16.31 11.24
CA HIS A 123 13.03 16.48 10.26
C HIS A 123 12.68 15.71 8.99
N ASN A 124 13.13 16.24 7.85
CA ASN A 124 12.83 15.67 6.53
C ASN A 124 11.33 15.62 6.25
N VAL A 125 10.62 16.72 6.54
CA VAL A 125 9.26 16.91 6.04
C VAL A 125 9.36 17.29 4.56
N ARG A 126 8.67 16.54 3.70
CA ARG A 126 8.69 16.77 2.26
C ARG A 126 7.87 17.99 1.89
N ASN A 127 8.40 18.85 1.03
CA ASN A 127 7.69 20.03 0.57
C ASN A 127 8.14 20.38 -0.85
N PHE A 128 8.01 19.43 -1.77
CA PHE A 128 8.44 19.60 -3.15
C PHE A 128 7.48 20.50 -3.91
N ASP A 129 8.03 21.36 -4.76
CA ASP A 129 7.26 22.20 -5.67
C ASP A 129 7.15 21.49 -7.03
N TRP A 130 5.92 21.17 -7.44
CA TRP A 130 5.65 20.42 -8.66
C TRP A 130 5.24 21.31 -9.82
N HIS A 131 5.75 20.98 -11.00
CA HIS A 131 5.46 21.65 -12.26
C HIS A 131 4.50 20.82 -13.11
N ALA A 132 3.79 21.49 -14.04
CA ALA A 132 2.78 20.86 -14.88
C ALA A 132 3.31 19.74 -15.81
N ASP A 133 4.61 19.77 -16.12
CA ASP A 133 5.28 18.74 -16.92
C ASP A 133 5.72 17.51 -16.10
N GLY A 134 5.44 17.50 -14.79
CA GLY A 134 5.83 16.44 -13.86
C GLY A 134 7.24 16.56 -13.31
N SER A 135 8.00 17.58 -13.69
CA SER A 135 9.23 17.94 -13.00
C SER A 135 8.93 18.59 -11.65
N TYR A 136 9.91 18.62 -10.75
CA TYR A 136 9.74 19.16 -9.41
C TYR A 136 11.06 19.65 -8.82
N ASP A 137 10.96 20.65 -7.94
CA ASP A 137 12.06 21.14 -7.13
C ASP A 137 12.06 20.43 -5.78
N ILE A 138 13.23 19.88 -5.41
CA ILE A 138 13.39 19.09 -4.19
C ILE A 138 13.59 20.02 -3.00
N HIS A 139 12.73 19.89 -2.00
CA HIS A 139 12.87 20.59 -0.73
C HIS A 139 12.42 19.72 0.45
N TRP A 140 13.30 19.62 1.45
CA TRP A 140 13.06 18.94 2.72
C TRP A 140 13.20 19.97 3.84
N GLU A 141 12.18 20.07 4.69
CA GLU A 141 12.11 21.08 5.76
C GLU A 141 12.07 20.44 7.16
N ASP A 142 12.51 21.21 8.15
CA ASP A 142 12.23 20.94 9.56
C ASP A 142 10.91 21.63 9.94
N ARG A 143 10.00 20.92 10.63
CA ARG A 143 8.74 21.51 11.13
C ARG A 143 8.57 21.25 12.63
N SER A 144 8.30 22.30 13.40
CA SER A 144 7.97 22.18 14.82
C SER A 144 6.46 22.18 15.04
N ILE A 145 5.97 21.24 15.84
CA ILE A 145 4.56 20.96 16.03
C ILE A 145 4.27 20.86 17.53
N ASP A 146 3.28 21.63 17.99
CA ASP A 146 2.63 21.40 19.29
C ASP A 146 1.43 20.48 19.08
N LEU A 147 1.49 19.29 19.66
CA LEU A 147 0.43 18.28 19.53
C LEU A 147 -0.91 18.75 20.10
N ASN A 148 -0.92 19.74 21.01
CA ASN A 148 -2.15 20.32 21.54
C ASN A 148 -2.81 21.30 20.57
N LYS A 149 -2.12 21.69 19.49
CA LYS A 149 -2.65 22.54 18.43
C LYS A 149 -3.31 21.76 17.30
N ILE A 150 -3.30 20.42 17.34
CA ILE A 150 -4.04 19.61 16.37
C ILE A 150 -5.53 19.91 16.52
N THR A 151 -6.19 20.32 15.43
CA THR A 151 -7.62 20.73 15.40
C THR A 151 -8.51 19.75 14.65
N GLY A 152 -7.95 18.99 13.71
CA GLY A 152 -8.70 18.06 12.88
C GLY A 152 -7.84 16.98 12.26
N ILE A 153 -8.49 15.96 11.72
CA ILE A 153 -7.86 14.94 10.87
C ILE A 153 -8.75 14.75 9.65
N ASN A 154 -8.11 14.60 8.49
CA ASN A 154 -8.75 14.33 7.22
C ASN A 154 -8.17 13.05 6.60
N VAL A 155 -9.02 12.12 6.18
CA VAL A 155 -8.61 10.98 5.37
C VAL A 155 -8.73 11.39 3.92
N ILE A 156 -7.64 11.26 3.18
CA ILE A 156 -7.59 11.56 1.75
C ILE A 156 -7.45 10.25 0.99
N THR A 157 -8.27 10.07 -0.04
CA THR A 157 -8.21 8.90 -0.92
C THR A 157 -7.94 9.35 -2.34
N SER A 158 -6.91 8.78 -2.98
CA SER A 158 -6.57 9.03 -4.38
C SER A 158 -6.79 7.79 -5.24
N TYR A 159 -7.45 7.93 -6.38
CA TYR A 159 -7.81 6.84 -7.28
C TYR A 159 -7.17 7.02 -8.65
N TRP A 160 -6.33 6.06 -9.05
CA TRP A 160 -5.69 5.99 -10.38
C TRP A 160 -5.95 4.66 -11.10
N MET A 161 -6.37 3.62 -10.39
CA MET A 161 -6.52 2.26 -10.91
C MET A 161 -7.95 1.74 -10.73
N GLY A 162 -8.93 2.55 -11.14
CA GLY A 162 -10.34 2.24 -10.99
C GLY A 162 -10.88 2.50 -9.57
N PRO A 163 -12.16 2.15 -9.31
CA PRO A 163 -12.84 2.56 -8.08
C PRO A 163 -12.55 1.67 -6.86
N GLN A 164 -12.00 0.46 -7.05
CA GLN A 164 -11.85 -0.51 -5.95
C GLN A 164 -10.57 -0.31 -5.12
N ILE A 165 -9.55 0.35 -5.68
CA ILE A 165 -8.24 0.55 -5.04
C ILE A 165 -7.96 2.04 -5.00
N ALA A 166 -7.73 2.55 -3.80
CA ALA A 166 -7.30 3.91 -3.54
C ALA A 166 -6.04 3.94 -2.68
N HIS A 167 -5.25 5.00 -2.84
CA HIS A 167 -4.13 5.34 -1.97
C HIS A 167 -4.67 6.22 -0.85
N THR A 168 -4.43 5.79 0.37
CA THR A 168 -4.93 6.45 1.58
C THR A 168 -3.82 7.33 2.17
N LEU A 169 -4.14 8.59 2.42
CA LEU A 169 -3.30 9.53 3.16
C LEU A 169 -4.08 10.08 4.35
N VAL A 170 -3.37 10.54 5.38
CA VAL A 170 -3.97 11.16 6.56
C VAL A 170 -3.35 12.54 6.77
N SER A 171 -4.19 13.57 6.74
CA SER A 171 -3.79 14.94 6.99
C SER A 171 -4.22 15.41 8.37
N PHE A 172 -3.34 16.08 9.08
CA PHE A 172 -3.58 16.69 10.38
C PHE A 172 -3.70 18.20 10.22
N ASP A 173 -4.81 18.76 10.69
CA ASP A 173 -5.02 20.20 10.74
C ASP A 173 -4.47 20.76 12.05
N PHE A 174 -3.92 21.98 12.01
CA PHE A 174 -3.39 22.69 13.17
C PHE A 174 -4.07 24.06 13.32
N ALA A 175 -4.10 24.58 14.54
CA ALA A 175 -4.70 25.88 14.84
C ALA A 175 -3.84 27.08 14.39
N ASP A 176 -2.54 26.87 14.23
CA ASP A 176 -1.53 27.93 14.13
C ASP A 176 -0.55 27.75 12.96
N GLN A 177 -0.73 26.71 12.14
CA GLN A 177 0.11 26.43 10.98
C GLN A 177 -0.63 25.62 9.92
N LYS A 178 -0.04 25.54 8.73
CA LYS A 178 -0.54 24.73 7.62
C LYS A 178 -0.62 23.24 7.97
N PRO A 179 -1.55 22.47 7.35
CA PRO A 179 -1.70 21.05 7.61
C PRO A 179 -0.43 20.24 7.33
N LEU A 180 -0.35 19.05 7.92
CA LEU A 180 0.70 18.07 7.67
C LEU A 180 0.08 16.74 7.25
N VAL A 181 0.51 16.20 6.12
CA VAL A 181 0.07 14.91 5.59
C VAL A 181 1.08 13.83 5.92
N PHE A 182 0.61 12.70 6.43
CA PHE A 182 1.36 11.46 6.43
C PHE A 182 0.89 10.55 5.32
N SER A 183 1.84 9.94 4.63
CA SER A 183 1.58 8.91 3.64
C SER A 183 2.54 7.74 3.80
N ILE A 184 1.96 6.54 3.74
CA ILE A 184 2.71 5.30 3.70
C ILE A 184 2.89 4.95 2.23
N GLU A 185 4.11 5.06 1.75
CA GLU A 185 4.47 4.97 0.35
C GLU A 185 5.30 3.72 0.07
N ILE A 186 5.30 3.29 -1.19
CA ILE A 186 6.36 2.41 -1.68
C ILE A 186 7.67 3.20 -1.76
N ARG A 187 8.75 2.64 -1.22
CA ARG A 187 10.09 3.19 -1.35
C ARG A 187 10.72 2.61 -2.63
N LYS A 188 10.69 3.40 -3.70
CA LYS A 188 11.20 3.00 -5.02
C LYS A 188 12.67 3.39 -5.19
N GLU A 189 13.44 2.54 -5.85
CA GLU A 189 14.78 2.90 -6.31
C GLU A 189 14.71 3.93 -7.47
N LYS A 190 15.81 4.64 -7.71
CA LYS A 190 15.92 5.56 -8.82
C LYS A 190 15.82 4.82 -10.15
N GLY A 191 14.95 5.30 -11.03
CA GLY A 191 14.63 4.63 -12.30
C GLY A 191 13.70 3.43 -12.17
N GLU A 192 13.18 3.14 -10.97
CA GLU A 192 12.19 2.09 -10.78
C GLU A 192 10.77 2.59 -11.05
N ASP A 193 10.07 1.88 -11.94
CA ASP A 193 8.67 2.13 -12.26
C ASP A 193 7.72 1.48 -11.25
N PHE A 194 6.55 2.11 -11.07
CA PHE A 194 5.44 1.56 -10.31
C PHE A 194 4.88 0.29 -10.97
N SER A 195 4.51 -0.69 -10.14
CA SER A 195 3.89 -1.94 -10.54
C SER A 195 2.77 -2.29 -9.58
N ALA A 196 1.55 -2.42 -10.12
CA ALA A 196 0.35 -2.82 -9.37
C ALA A 196 0.54 -4.13 -8.60
N ILE A 197 1.25 -5.09 -9.22
CA ILE A 197 1.51 -6.41 -8.63
C ILE A 197 2.85 -6.47 -7.89
N GLY A 198 3.76 -5.52 -8.09
CA GLY A 198 5.10 -5.52 -7.49
C GLY A 198 5.06 -5.57 -5.97
N GLY A 199 4.11 -4.87 -5.35
CA GLY A 199 3.90 -4.88 -3.90
C GLY A 199 3.46 -6.24 -3.33
N PHE A 200 3.00 -7.21 -4.13
CA PHE A 200 2.75 -8.57 -3.65
C PHE A 200 4.04 -9.41 -3.57
N PHE A 201 5.09 -8.97 -4.26
CA PHE A 201 6.28 -9.78 -4.52
C PHE A 201 7.57 -9.16 -3.98
N ARG A 202 7.53 -8.39 -2.88
CA ARG A 202 8.71 -7.76 -2.24
C ARG A 202 9.52 -6.88 -3.20
N LYS A 203 8.85 -6.18 -4.11
CA LYS A 203 9.53 -5.28 -5.05
C LYS A 203 9.97 -3.98 -4.38
N TYR A 204 9.15 -3.46 -3.47
CA TYR A 204 9.36 -2.16 -2.85
C TYR A 204 9.50 -2.29 -1.35
N GLU A 205 10.46 -1.57 -0.77
CA GLU A 205 10.48 -1.29 0.66
C GLU A 205 9.37 -0.31 1.05
N LEU A 206 9.09 -0.22 2.34
CA LEU A 206 8.06 0.63 2.91
C LEU A 206 8.67 1.96 3.35
N SER A 207 8.04 3.08 2.97
CA SER A 207 8.41 4.42 3.44
C SER A 207 7.23 5.09 4.15
N LEU A 208 7.52 5.89 5.17
CA LEU A 208 6.58 6.82 5.78
C LEU A 208 7.06 8.23 5.48
N VAL A 209 6.26 8.99 4.75
CA VAL A 209 6.54 10.37 4.36
C VAL A 209 5.61 11.29 5.14
N ALA A 210 6.18 12.27 5.85
CA ALA A 210 5.45 13.46 6.27
C ALA A 210 5.66 14.56 5.23
N SER A 211 4.60 15.29 4.88
CA SER A 211 4.66 16.25 3.78
C SER A 211 3.68 17.40 3.94
N ASP A 212 3.97 18.49 3.25
CA ASP A 212 3.00 19.52 2.90
C ASP A 212 1.85 18.96 2.04
N GLU A 213 0.64 19.49 2.20
CA GLU A 213 -0.51 19.12 1.35
C GLU A 213 -0.31 19.53 -0.10
N LYS A 214 0.27 20.71 -0.34
CA LYS A 214 0.54 21.19 -1.69
C LYS A 214 1.54 20.28 -2.41
N ASP A 215 2.43 19.59 -1.72
CA ASP A 215 3.30 18.60 -2.37
C ASP A 215 2.51 17.33 -2.74
N LEU A 216 2.04 16.58 -1.75
CA LEU A 216 1.49 15.24 -2.02
C LEU A 216 0.11 15.25 -2.68
N ILE A 217 -0.73 16.24 -2.39
CA ILE A 217 -2.13 16.25 -2.84
C ILE A 217 -2.25 16.91 -4.21
N TYR A 218 -1.61 18.08 -4.41
CA TYR A 218 -1.59 18.75 -5.73
C TYR A 218 -0.99 17.84 -6.81
N THR A 219 0.12 17.16 -6.52
CA THR A 219 0.74 16.23 -7.48
C THR A 219 -0.26 15.19 -7.97
N ARG A 220 -1.12 14.69 -7.09
CA ARG A 220 -2.11 13.69 -7.43
C ARG A 220 -3.27 14.28 -8.22
N SER A 221 -3.83 15.40 -7.76
CA SER A 221 -5.00 16.01 -8.40
C SER A 221 -4.68 16.75 -9.72
N ASN A 222 -3.57 17.47 -9.77
CA ASN A 222 -3.26 18.43 -10.82
C ASN A 222 -2.19 17.94 -11.80
N VAL A 223 -1.16 17.22 -11.33
CA VAL A 223 -0.08 16.74 -12.21
C VAL A 223 -0.38 15.34 -12.75
N ARG A 224 -0.85 14.43 -11.89
CA ARG A 224 -1.19 13.04 -12.25
C ARG A 224 -2.65 12.85 -12.65
N HIS A 225 -3.49 13.87 -12.42
CA HIS A 225 -4.93 13.86 -12.70
C HIS A 225 -5.70 12.69 -12.08
N GLU A 226 -5.24 12.21 -10.93
CA GLU A 226 -5.90 11.19 -10.12
C GLU A 226 -7.20 11.76 -9.55
N GLN A 227 -8.22 10.92 -9.31
CA GLN A 227 -9.43 11.39 -8.63
C GLN A 227 -9.15 11.46 -7.14
N VAL A 228 -9.21 12.64 -6.52
CA VAL A 228 -8.83 12.86 -5.12
C VAL A 228 -10.03 13.30 -4.31
N TYR A 229 -10.20 12.69 -3.15
CA TYR A 229 -11.29 12.98 -2.22
C TYR A 229 -10.75 13.22 -0.82
N LEU A 230 -11.24 14.25 -0.14
CA LEU A 230 -10.87 14.62 1.22
C LEU A 230 -12.07 14.49 2.16
N PHE A 231 -11.95 13.63 3.17
CA PHE A 231 -13.00 13.31 4.13
C PHE A 231 -12.58 13.74 5.54
N PRO A 232 -13.15 14.82 6.10
CA PRO A 232 -12.96 15.19 7.49
C PRO A 232 -13.57 14.12 8.42
N ILE A 233 -12.78 13.59 9.35
CA ILE A 233 -13.24 12.56 10.29
C ILE A 233 -13.41 13.11 11.70
N ARG A 234 -14.49 12.67 12.34
CA ARG A 234 -14.78 12.94 13.73
C ARG A 234 -13.87 12.08 14.61
N MET A 235 -12.95 12.74 15.31
CA MET A 235 -12.04 12.08 16.24
C MET A 235 -11.80 12.97 17.48
N PRO A 236 -11.97 12.43 18.70
CA PRO A 236 -11.67 13.17 19.94
C PRO A 236 -10.23 13.70 19.99
N ALA A 237 -10.01 14.84 20.64
CA ALA A 237 -8.69 15.49 20.67
C ALA A 237 -7.56 14.57 21.19
N ALA A 238 -7.85 13.77 22.23
CA ALA A 238 -6.89 12.81 22.78
C ALA A 238 -6.51 11.74 21.75
N GLU A 239 -7.47 11.21 21.00
CA GLU A 239 -7.22 10.23 19.94
C GLU A 239 -6.47 10.83 18.76
N ARG A 240 -6.74 12.09 18.39
CA ARG A 240 -6.01 12.78 17.32
C ARG A 240 -4.52 12.89 17.64
N LYS A 241 -4.21 13.27 18.87
CA LYS A 241 -2.83 13.33 19.38
C LYS A 241 -2.19 11.94 19.44
N ALA A 242 -2.93 10.93 19.90
CA ALA A 242 -2.43 9.56 19.96
C ALA A 242 -2.11 9.02 18.56
N LEU A 243 -2.96 9.29 17.55
CA LEU A 243 -2.71 8.86 16.18
C LEU A 243 -1.44 9.50 15.60
N PHE A 244 -1.23 10.79 15.87
CA PHE A 244 0.01 11.45 15.46
C PHE A 244 1.24 10.77 16.06
N ILE A 245 1.19 10.41 17.35
CA ILE A 245 2.27 9.69 18.03
C ILE A 245 2.51 8.31 17.41
N GLU A 246 1.45 7.60 17.01
CA GLU A 246 1.61 6.31 16.30
C GLU A 246 2.34 6.46 14.97
N TYR A 247 2.14 7.55 14.23
CA TYR A 247 2.94 7.85 13.04
C TYR A 247 4.42 8.08 13.38
N LEU A 248 4.72 8.75 14.50
CA LEU A 248 6.09 8.94 14.96
C LEU A 248 6.75 7.61 15.33
N HIS A 249 6.05 6.75 16.08
CA HIS A 249 6.52 5.40 16.40
C HIS A 249 6.77 4.57 15.13
N LYS A 250 5.89 4.69 14.13
CA LYS A 250 6.07 4.02 12.84
C LYS A 250 7.31 4.54 12.11
N ALA A 251 7.61 5.84 12.19
CA ALA A 251 8.83 6.40 11.62
C ALA A 251 10.09 5.80 12.26
N ASP A 252 10.12 5.68 13.59
CA ASP A 252 11.24 5.06 14.32
C ASP A 252 11.40 3.58 13.96
N GLU A 253 10.30 2.83 13.89
CA GLU A 253 10.31 1.42 13.51
C GLU A 253 10.92 1.22 12.12
N LEU A 254 10.52 2.03 11.13
CA LEU A 254 11.05 1.94 9.77
C LEU A 254 12.49 2.42 9.66
N ARG A 255 12.93 3.38 10.50
CA ARG A 255 14.33 3.79 10.56
C ARG A 255 15.22 2.71 11.18
N ALA A 256 14.71 2.01 12.19
CA ALA A 256 15.46 0.95 12.88
C ALA A 256 15.57 -0.31 12.01
N GLU A 257 14.52 -0.67 11.28
CA GLU A 257 14.48 -1.89 10.47
C GLU A 257 13.74 -1.64 9.14
N ALA A 258 14.39 -1.97 8.02
CA ALA A 258 13.75 -1.96 6.72
C ALA A 258 12.62 -2.98 6.65
N LYS A 259 11.48 -2.59 6.09
CA LYS A 259 10.34 -3.48 5.89
C LYS A 259 9.89 -3.49 4.45
N TRP A 260 9.47 -4.64 3.97
CA TRP A 260 8.85 -4.77 2.66
C TRP A 260 7.45 -4.14 2.69
N TYR A 261 7.14 -3.32 1.68
CA TYR A 261 5.76 -2.98 1.38
C TYR A 261 5.02 -4.24 0.93
N ASN A 262 3.77 -4.42 1.40
CA ASN A 262 2.93 -5.51 0.93
C ASN A 262 1.52 -5.02 0.60
N THR A 263 1.10 -5.21 -0.65
CA THR A 263 -0.23 -4.75 -1.13
C THR A 263 -1.40 -5.31 -0.30
N LEU A 264 -1.28 -6.50 0.30
CA LEU A 264 -2.36 -7.09 1.11
C LEU A 264 -2.23 -6.80 2.60
N THR A 265 -1.01 -6.86 3.15
CA THR A 265 -0.82 -6.87 4.61
C THR A 265 -0.23 -5.59 5.17
N SER A 266 0.55 -4.86 4.39
CA SER A 266 1.39 -3.75 4.87
C SER A 266 1.36 -2.63 3.85
N ASN A 267 0.19 -1.99 3.75
CA ASN A 267 -0.10 -0.93 2.80
C ASN A 267 -0.64 0.32 3.51
N CYS A 268 -0.92 1.36 2.73
CA CYS A 268 -1.38 2.65 3.23
C CYS A 268 -2.74 2.64 3.95
N THR A 269 -3.57 1.61 3.76
CA THR A 269 -4.85 1.44 4.46
C THR A 269 -4.71 0.54 5.68
N THR A 270 -4.07 -0.62 5.55
CA THR A 270 -3.95 -1.59 6.66
C THR A 270 -3.10 -1.05 7.80
N LEU A 271 -2.00 -0.36 7.49
CA LEU A 271 -1.14 0.22 8.53
C LEU A 271 -1.81 1.41 9.24
N VAL A 272 -2.59 2.23 8.52
CA VAL A 272 -3.39 3.30 9.15
C VAL A 272 -4.47 2.69 10.03
N PHE A 273 -5.14 1.65 9.57
CA PHE A 273 -6.12 0.92 10.38
C PHE A 273 -5.49 0.35 11.66
N ASP A 274 -4.31 -0.27 11.57
CA ASP A 274 -3.60 -0.82 12.72
C ASP A 274 -3.23 0.27 13.74
N MET A 275 -2.76 1.45 13.29
CA MET A 275 -2.48 2.59 14.16
C MET A 275 -3.75 3.13 14.83
N VAL A 276 -4.84 3.30 14.09
CA VAL A 276 -6.13 3.72 14.66
C VAL A 276 -6.65 2.68 15.65
N GLN A 277 -6.49 1.39 15.35
CA GLN A 277 -6.88 0.32 16.25
C GLN A 277 -6.06 0.30 17.54
N ALA A 278 -4.77 0.67 17.49
CA ALA A 278 -3.92 0.72 18.68
C ALA A 278 -4.35 1.81 19.68
N ILE A 279 -4.92 2.92 19.20
CA ILE A 279 -5.36 4.05 20.03
C ILE A 279 -6.84 3.97 20.43
N ASN A 280 -7.64 3.18 19.71
CA ASN A 280 -9.07 3.11 19.97
C ASN A 280 -9.36 2.20 21.17
N PRO A 281 -10.04 2.68 22.23
CA PRO A 281 -10.40 1.86 23.38
C PRO A 281 -11.33 0.70 23.02
N GLN A 282 -12.06 0.81 21.91
CA GLN A 282 -12.91 -0.24 21.35
C GLN A 282 -12.25 -0.88 20.14
N ARG A 283 -12.44 -2.20 20.01
CA ARG A 283 -11.96 -2.92 18.84
C ARG A 283 -12.79 -2.57 17.60
N LEU A 284 -12.15 -2.01 16.59
CA LEU A 284 -12.78 -1.75 15.30
C LEU A 284 -13.00 -3.07 14.54
N PRO A 285 -14.16 -3.24 13.88
CA PRO A 285 -14.45 -4.45 13.13
C PRO A 285 -13.57 -4.55 11.90
N LYS A 286 -12.80 -5.63 11.75
CA LYS A 286 -12.07 -5.90 10.50
C LYS A 286 -13.06 -6.09 9.35
N ASP A 287 -12.81 -5.44 8.22
CA ASP A 287 -13.72 -5.40 7.08
C ASP A 287 -12.95 -5.61 5.77
N TYR A 288 -13.59 -6.21 4.76
CA TYR A 288 -12.98 -6.45 3.45
C TYR A 288 -12.57 -5.15 2.75
N ARG A 289 -13.20 -4.02 3.10
CA ARG A 289 -12.89 -2.68 2.60
C ARG A 289 -11.50 -2.17 3.02
N LEU A 290 -10.84 -2.83 3.96
CA LEU A 290 -9.43 -2.60 4.26
C LEU A 290 -8.50 -3.16 3.17
N LEU A 291 -8.93 -4.20 2.45
CA LEU A 291 -8.24 -4.73 1.27
C LEU A 291 -8.72 -4.02 0.00
N ALA A 292 -10.01 -3.75 -0.12
CA ALA A 292 -10.60 -2.95 -1.20
C ALA A 292 -10.64 -1.47 -0.80
N SER A 293 -9.47 -0.86 -0.69
CA SER A 293 -9.26 0.47 -0.10
C SER A 293 -10.06 1.60 -0.74
N GLY A 294 -10.53 1.45 -1.98
CA GLY A 294 -11.44 2.42 -2.60
C GLY A 294 -12.80 2.56 -1.90
N TYR A 295 -13.16 1.60 -1.05
CA TYR A 295 -14.38 1.65 -0.23
C TYR A 295 -14.10 2.04 1.22
N LEU A 296 -12.87 2.48 1.56
CA LEU A 296 -12.53 2.97 2.89
C LEU A 296 -13.46 4.11 3.35
N PRO A 297 -13.86 5.09 2.50
CA PRO A 297 -14.81 6.13 2.93
C PRO A 297 -16.16 5.57 3.37
N ASN A 298 -16.69 4.54 2.70
CA ASN A 298 -17.92 3.85 3.12
C ASN A 298 -17.74 3.15 4.47
N TYR A 299 -16.57 2.57 4.72
CA TYR A 299 -16.27 1.95 6.02
C TYR A 299 -16.22 3.00 7.14
N LEU A 300 -15.57 4.14 6.91
CA LEU A 300 -15.55 5.27 7.85
C LEU A 300 -16.96 5.82 8.12
N TYR A 301 -17.82 5.83 7.11
CA TYR A 301 -19.23 6.20 7.25
C TYR A 301 -19.98 5.23 8.16
N ASP A 302 -19.83 3.92 7.95
CA ASP A 302 -20.48 2.90 8.79
C ASP A 302 -19.99 2.93 10.24
N LEU A 303 -18.71 3.28 10.44
CA LEU A 303 -18.12 3.52 11.76
C LEU A 303 -18.58 4.83 12.41
N LYS A 304 -19.40 5.64 11.72
CA LYS A 304 -19.86 6.97 12.16
C LYS A 304 -18.71 7.97 12.37
N ALA A 305 -17.56 7.72 11.73
CA ALA A 305 -16.44 8.65 11.71
C ALA A 305 -16.72 9.84 10.76
N LEU A 306 -17.57 9.65 9.75
CA LEU A 306 -18.06 10.73 8.89
C LEU A 306 -19.39 11.30 9.40
N ASN A 307 -19.66 12.58 9.12
CA ASN A 307 -20.94 13.22 9.46
C ASN A 307 -22.11 12.48 8.78
N GLN A 308 -23.06 12.01 9.59
CA GLN A 308 -24.19 11.17 9.15
C GLN A 308 -25.36 11.99 8.59
N ASN A 309 -25.29 13.32 8.59
CA ASN A 309 -26.29 14.19 7.97
C ASN A 309 -26.22 14.18 6.43
N TYR A 310 -25.18 13.57 5.86
CA TYR A 310 -24.97 13.46 4.42
C TYR A 310 -24.91 11.99 4.02
N SER A 311 -25.64 11.60 2.98
CA SER A 311 -25.50 10.29 2.37
C SER A 311 -24.12 10.10 1.77
N MET A 312 -23.68 8.85 1.57
CA MET A 312 -22.40 8.57 0.90
C MET A 312 -22.31 9.18 -0.50
N LYS A 313 -23.43 9.26 -1.24
CA LYS A 313 -23.48 9.92 -2.55
C LYS A 313 -23.16 11.41 -2.44
N GLU A 314 -23.68 12.07 -1.41
CA GLU A 314 -23.38 13.48 -1.14
C GLU A 314 -21.94 13.66 -0.67
N TRP A 315 -21.44 12.76 0.20
CA TRP A 315 -20.04 12.76 0.63
C TRP A 315 -19.09 12.65 -0.55
N TYR A 316 -19.26 11.71 -1.47
CA TYR A 316 -18.39 11.63 -2.65
C TYR A 316 -18.44 12.89 -3.52
N ARG A 317 -19.60 13.55 -3.64
CA ARG A 317 -19.72 14.82 -4.38
C ARG A 317 -18.99 15.96 -3.66
N LEU A 318 -19.15 16.08 -2.35
CA LEU A 318 -18.57 17.15 -1.53
C LEU A 318 -17.07 16.97 -1.33
N ALA A 319 -16.63 15.73 -1.08
CA ALA A 319 -15.24 15.38 -0.80
C ALA A 319 -14.35 15.48 -2.03
N HIS A 320 -14.89 15.42 -3.25
CA HIS A 320 -14.11 15.49 -4.49
C HIS A 320 -13.41 16.86 -4.62
N ILE A 321 -12.08 16.87 -4.53
CA ILE A 321 -11.30 18.13 -4.47
C ILE A 321 -10.88 18.64 -5.83
N ASN A 322 -10.81 17.80 -6.86
CA ASN A 322 -10.18 18.14 -8.15
C ASN A 322 -10.69 19.47 -8.76
N PRO A 323 -12.01 19.75 -8.84
CA PRO A 323 -12.47 21.01 -9.42
C PRO A 323 -12.00 22.25 -8.63
N ARG A 324 -11.80 22.12 -7.32
CA ARG A 324 -11.28 23.18 -6.46
C ARG A 324 -9.76 23.29 -6.61
N ALA A 325 -9.05 22.17 -6.66
CA ALA A 325 -7.61 22.13 -6.88
C ALA A 325 -7.20 22.67 -8.26
N GLU A 326 -8.03 22.51 -9.29
CA GLU A 326 -7.82 23.14 -10.61
C GLU A 326 -7.98 24.67 -10.56
N GLN A 327 -8.91 25.18 -9.74
CA GLN A 327 -9.10 26.63 -9.57
C GLN A 327 -7.89 27.29 -8.93
N TYR A 328 -7.17 26.58 -8.05
CA TYR A 328 -5.98 27.09 -7.40
C TYR A 328 -4.92 27.57 -8.41
N GLU A 329 -4.68 26.86 -9.53
CA GLU A 329 -3.72 27.27 -10.57
C GLU A 329 -4.06 28.62 -11.23
N GLN A 330 -5.32 29.03 -11.18
CA GLN A 330 -5.81 30.26 -11.79
C GLN A 330 -5.68 31.48 -10.87
N GLN A 331 -5.23 31.29 -9.63
CA GLN A 331 -5.21 32.32 -8.60
C GLN A 331 -3.82 32.96 -8.46
N PRO A 332 -3.72 34.26 -8.13
CA PRO A 332 -2.43 34.90 -7.89
C PRO A 332 -1.67 34.31 -6.69
N ASN A 333 -2.40 33.81 -5.68
CA ASN A 333 -1.81 33.21 -4.50
C ASN A 333 -1.53 31.73 -4.74
N GLN A 334 -0.25 31.35 -4.80
CA GLN A 334 0.23 29.98 -5.02
C GLN A 334 0.90 29.38 -3.75
N SER A 335 0.44 29.80 -2.57
CA SER A 335 0.93 29.29 -1.27
C SER A 335 0.31 27.95 -0.88
N SER A 336 1.03 27.18 -0.06
CA SER A 336 0.55 25.91 0.52
C SER A 336 -0.70 26.09 1.38
N GLU A 337 -0.76 27.16 2.17
CA GLU A 337 -1.90 27.52 3.01
C GLU A 337 -3.15 27.70 2.14
N TYR A 338 -3.03 28.45 1.06
CA TYR A 338 -4.15 28.72 0.16
C TYR A 338 -4.63 27.47 -0.58
N PHE A 339 -3.70 26.60 -1.00
CA PHE A 339 -4.06 25.31 -1.58
C PHE A 339 -4.88 24.47 -0.57
N SER A 340 -4.41 24.38 0.68
CA SER A 340 -5.05 23.64 1.77
C SER A 340 -6.47 24.17 2.06
N ASP A 341 -6.66 25.49 2.04
CA ASP A 341 -7.96 26.13 2.24
C ASP A 341 -8.93 25.87 1.08
N ILE A 342 -8.45 25.96 -0.16
CA ILE A 342 -9.26 25.73 -1.35
C ILE A 342 -9.83 24.30 -1.36
N ILE A 343 -9.00 23.29 -1.11
CA ILE A 343 -9.44 21.89 -1.18
C ILE A 343 -10.43 21.52 -0.05
N ARG A 344 -10.54 22.36 0.98
CA ARG A 344 -11.54 22.25 2.07
C ARG A 344 -12.82 23.05 1.83
N THR A 345 -12.83 23.95 0.86
CA THR A 345 -13.97 24.85 0.61
C THR A 345 -15.26 24.07 0.34
N GLY A 346 -16.30 24.31 1.15
CA GLY A 346 -17.61 23.65 1.02
C GLY A 346 -17.72 22.27 1.66
N LEU A 347 -16.66 21.78 2.33
CA LEU A 347 -16.77 20.55 3.11
C LEU A 347 -17.59 20.75 4.39
N PRO A 348 -18.36 19.73 4.81
CA PRO A 348 -19.00 19.75 6.11
C PRO A 348 -17.96 19.92 7.22
N LYS A 349 -18.24 20.80 8.18
CA LYS A 349 -17.44 20.87 9.40
C LYS A 349 -17.72 19.63 10.25
N THR A 350 -16.67 19.09 10.84
CA THR A 350 -16.76 18.03 11.85
C THR A 350 -17.22 18.64 13.16
N GLU A 351 -18.45 18.32 13.58
CA GLU A 351 -19.03 18.73 14.87
C GLU A 351 -18.69 17.78 16.03
#